data_AF-A0A4R4WR94-F1
#
_entry.id   AF-A0A4R4WR94-F1
#
_cell.length_a   1.000
_cell.length_b   1.000
_cell.length_c   1.000
_cell.angle_alpha   90.00
_cell.angle_beta   90.00
_cell.angle_gamma   90.00
#
_symmetry.space_group_name_H-M   'P 1'
#
loop_
_entity.id
_entity.type
_entity.pdbx_description
1 polymer ?
#
loop_
_entity_poly.entity_id
_entity_poly.type
_entity_poly.pdbx_seq_one_letter_code
_entity_poly.pdbx_strand_id
1 'polypeptide(L)'
;MKLLVLGGTHHAGRAVVETALEVTGFDAQLLWAPPALLQEEGFPLGMEFGLRYPHDPAPTGIHDADVGVALAAGLTCRPLRETLAATWAWLRAEGDPRPRPDTPAPDAWFDPAAEQRVLARLQNKERS
;
A
#
# COMPACT_ATOMS: atom_id res chain seq x y z
N MET A 1 13.51 9.96 2.67
CA MET A 1 13.63 8.58 2.15
C MET A 1 12.68 8.42 0.96
N LYS A 2 12.96 7.59 -0.05
CA LYS A 2 12.00 7.36 -1.15
C LYS A 2 11.23 6.08 -0.87
N LEU A 3 9.91 6.15 -0.87
CA LEU A 3 9.04 4.99 -0.70
C LEU A 3 8.46 4.66 -2.08
N LEU A 4 8.87 3.51 -2.63
CA LEU A 4 8.22 2.96 -3.80
C LEU A 4 6.80 2.55 -3.40
N VAL A 5 5.81 3.13 -4.05
CA VAL A 5 4.41 2.75 -3.85
C VAL A 5 3.92 2.04 -5.10
N LEU A 6 3.53 0.80 -4.91
CA LEU A 6 2.98 -0.01 -5.98
C LEU A 6 1.56 0.47 -6.29
N GLY A 7 1.31 0.72 -7.58
CA GLY A 7 0.06 1.28 -8.06
C GLY A 7 -1.14 0.39 -7.72
N GLY A 8 -1.89 0.77 -6.69
CA GLY A 8 -3.14 0.12 -6.29
C GLY A 8 -4.24 1.16 -6.06
N THR A 9 -5.11 1.33 -7.05
CA THR A 9 -6.28 2.24 -7.11
C THR A 9 -6.00 3.73 -6.84
N HIS A 10 -6.53 4.61 -7.69
CA HIS A 10 -6.35 6.06 -7.59
C HIS A 10 -6.88 6.71 -6.29
N HIS A 11 -7.63 5.99 -5.43
CA HIS A 11 -8.33 6.60 -4.28
C HIS A 11 -8.05 5.95 -2.92
N ALA A 12 -8.28 4.65 -2.70
CA ALA A 12 -8.18 4.07 -1.35
C ALA A 12 -6.73 3.85 -0.90
N GLY A 13 -5.91 3.19 -1.73
CA GLY A 13 -4.50 2.92 -1.41
C GLY A 13 -3.68 4.19 -1.22
N ARG A 14 -3.87 5.16 -2.12
CA ARG A 14 -3.29 6.49 -2.04
C ARG A 14 -3.64 7.20 -0.74
N ALA A 15 -4.93 7.28 -0.40
CA ALA A 15 -5.38 7.96 0.82
C ALA A 15 -4.76 7.34 2.08
N VAL A 16 -4.59 6.01 2.13
CA VAL A 16 -3.94 5.32 3.25
C VAL A 16 -2.49 5.73 3.41
N VAL A 17 -1.67 5.65 2.36
CA VAL A 17 -0.23 5.94 2.47
C VAL A 17 0.04 7.43 2.69
N GLU A 18 -0.72 8.32 2.04
CA GLU A 18 -0.59 9.77 2.24
C GLU A 18 -0.97 10.15 3.68
N THR A 19 -2.12 9.66 4.18
CA THR A 19 -2.54 9.93 5.57
C THR A 19 -1.56 9.32 6.57
N ALA A 20 -0.98 8.14 6.27
CA ALA A 20 0.01 7.52 7.15
C ALA A 20 1.27 8.37 7.28
N LEU A 21 1.78 8.93 6.18
CA LEU A 21 2.93 9.84 6.23
C LEU A 21 2.64 11.08 7.07
N GLU A 22 1.46 11.69 6.90
CA GLU A 22 1.05 12.85 7.69
C GLU A 22 0.93 12.53 9.19
N VAL A 23 0.35 11.39 9.53
CA VAL A 23 0.15 10.96 10.93
C VAL A 23 1.46 10.58 11.61
N THR A 24 2.34 9.90 10.89
CA THR A 24 3.61 9.38 11.44
C THR A 24 4.72 10.44 11.44
N GLY A 25 4.60 11.46 10.58
CA GLY A 25 5.61 12.50 10.39
C GLY A 25 6.86 12.00 9.66
N PHE A 26 6.80 10.84 9.00
CA PHE A 26 7.95 10.33 8.23
C PHE A 26 8.20 11.18 6.99
N ASP A 27 9.45 11.62 6.84
CA ASP A 27 9.91 12.33 5.65
C ASP A 27 10.21 11.33 4.52
N ALA A 28 9.14 10.93 3.83
CA ALA A 28 9.21 10.05 2.67
C ALA A 28 8.55 10.64 1.43
N GLN A 29 9.20 10.48 0.29
CA GLN A 29 8.63 10.80 -1.03
C GLN A 29 7.95 9.54 -1.58
N LEU A 30 6.66 9.65 -1.90
CA LEU A 30 5.90 8.58 -2.56
C LEU A 30 6.17 8.59 -4.07
N LEU A 31 6.59 7.45 -4.61
CA LEU A 31 6.76 7.25 -6.05
C LEU A 31 5.76 6.22 -6.56
N TRP A 32 4.90 6.62 -7.50
CA TRP A 32 3.85 5.77 -8.04
C TRP A 32 4.32 5.09 -9.32
N ALA A 33 4.60 3.78 -9.24
CA ALA A 33 5.05 3.01 -10.40
C ALA A 33 3.86 2.50 -11.24
N PRO A 34 3.94 2.58 -12.59
CA PRO A 34 2.98 1.92 -13.46
C PRO A 34 2.99 0.39 -13.25
N PRO A 35 1.83 -0.29 -13.24
CA PRO A 35 1.77 -1.75 -13.08
C PRO A 35 2.66 -2.51 -14.06
N ALA A 36 2.66 -2.13 -15.35
CA ALA A 36 3.48 -2.77 -16.37
C ALA A 36 4.98 -2.74 -16.04
N LEU A 37 5.47 -1.61 -15.50
CA LEU A 37 6.87 -1.48 -15.08
C LEU A 37 7.21 -2.44 -13.94
N LEU A 38 6.31 -2.59 -12.99
CA LEU A 38 6.49 -3.50 -11.85
C LEU A 38 6.51 -4.97 -12.30
N GLN A 39 5.63 -5.34 -13.23
CA GLN A 39 5.59 -6.69 -13.80
C GLN A 39 6.87 -7.02 -14.57
N GLU A 40 7.39 -6.09 -15.38
CA GLU A 40 8.66 -6.26 -16.10
C GLU A 40 9.83 -6.54 -15.15
N GLU A 41 9.83 -5.92 -13.96
CA GLU A 41 10.87 -6.08 -12.95
C GLU A 41 10.60 -7.25 -11.97
N GLY A 42 9.55 -8.04 -12.22
CA GLY A 42 9.25 -9.26 -11.48
C GLY A 42 8.49 -9.06 -10.16
N PHE A 43 7.88 -7.90 -9.94
CA PHE A 43 7.13 -7.63 -8.71
C PHE A 43 5.79 -8.39 -8.68
N PRO A 44 5.46 -9.06 -7.55
CA PRO A 44 4.17 -9.73 -7.38
C PRO A 44 3.05 -8.71 -7.13
N LEU A 45 2.34 -8.34 -8.19
CA LEU A 45 1.20 -7.43 -8.06
C LEU A 45 0.02 -8.08 -7.30
N GLY A 46 -0.52 -7.35 -6.31
CA GLY A 46 -1.70 -7.74 -5.53
C GLY A 46 -1.42 -8.25 -4.10
N MET A 47 -0.16 -8.43 -3.71
CA MET A 47 0.20 -9.01 -2.40
C MET A 47 0.50 -7.97 -1.31
N GLU A 48 0.82 -6.74 -1.67
CA GLU A 48 1.61 -5.87 -0.77
C GLU A 48 0.76 -4.88 0.02
N PHE A 49 -0.45 -4.62 -0.45
CA PHE A 49 -1.47 -3.87 0.27
C PHE A 49 -2.88 -4.45 0.07
N GLY A 50 -2.99 -5.64 -0.54
CA GLY A 50 -4.28 -6.19 -0.96
C GLY A 50 -5.03 -5.23 -1.90
N LEU A 51 -4.32 -4.41 -2.69
CA LEU A 51 -4.93 -3.43 -3.58
C LEU A 51 -4.96 -3.94 -5.02
N ARG A 52 -6.06 -3.64 -5.72
CA ARG A 52 -6.39 -4.11 -7.07
C ARG A 52 -5.47 -3.58 -8.18
N TYR A 53 -5.41 -4.33 -9.27
CA TYR A 53 -5.04 -3.82 -10.60
C TYR A 53 -5.99 -2.70 -11.06
N PRO A 54 -5.49 -1.64 -11.71
CA PRO A 54 -6.30 -0.78 -12.55
C PRO A 54 -6.76 -1.54 -13.81
N HIS A 55 -8.02 -1.38 -14.22
CA HIS A 55 -8.63 -1.85 -15.47
C HIS A 55 -8.95 -3.35 -15.62
N ASP A 56 -8.94 -4.14 -14.54
CA ASP A 56 -9.57 -5.47 -14.57
C ASP A 56 -11.10 -5.32 -14.37
N PRO A 57 -11.95 -5.69 -15.35
CA PRO A 57 -13.40 -5.51 -15.28
C PRO A 57 -14.11 -6.58 -14.42
N ALA A 58 -13.40 -7.56 -13.85
CA ALA A 58 -13.99 -8.54 -12.95
C ALA A 58 -13.80 -8.12 -11.48
N PRO A 59 -14.85 -7.76 -10.73
CA PRO A 59 -14.85 -7.92 -9.28
C PRO A 59 -15.05 -9.41 -8.97
N THR A 60 -14.98 -9.91 -7.73
CA THR A 60 -16.22 -10.03 -6.94
C THR A 60 -15.93 -10.50 -5.52
N GLY A 61 -15.24 -9.69 -4.73
CA GLY A 61 -15.08 -9.99 -3.31
C GLY A 61 -14.77 -8.77 -2.49
N ILE A 62 -13.73 -8.88 -1.68
CA ILE A 62 -13.42 -8.01 -0.54
C ILE A 62 -13.27 -6.53 -0.92
N HIS A 63 -12.81 -6.21 -2.13
CA HIS A 63 -12.43 -4.83 -2.48
C HIS A 63 -13.48 -4.02 -3.27
N ASP A 64 -14.54 -4.65 -3.81
CA ASP A 64 -15.68 -3.96 -4.49
C ASP A 64 -17.02 -4.35 -3.87
N ALA A 65 -17.00 -4.96 -2.68
CA ALA A 65 -18.24 -5.30 -2.00
C ALA A 65 -19.01 -4.00 -1.70
N ASP A 66 -20.24 -3.91 -2.22
CA ASP A 66 -21.15 -2.86 -1.81
C ASP A 66 -21.54 -3.09 -0.35
N VAL A 67 -21.09 -2.17 0.51
CA VAL A 67 -21.37 -2.18 1.95
C VAL A 67 -22.57 -1.28 2.32
N GLY A 68 -23.31 -0.78 1.33
CA GLY A 68 -24.44 0.14 1.52
C GLY A 68 -25.51 -0.39 2.47
N VAL A 69 -25.83 -1.69 2.39
CA VAL A 69 -26.77 -2.33 3.33
C VAL A 69 -26.25 -2.30 4.76
N ALA A 70 -24.96 -2.55 4.98
CA ALA A 70 -24.37 -2.51 6.32
C ALA A 70 -24.36 -1.07 6.88
N LEU A 71 -24.01 -0.09 6.05
CA LEU A 71 -24.06 1.33 6.41
C LEU A 71 -25.49 1.78 6.75
N ALA A 72 -26.48 1.38 5.94
CA ALA A 72 -27.89 1.65 6.20
C ALA A 72 -28.41 0.98 7.48
N ALA A 73 -27.85 -0.19 7.83
CA ALA A 73 -28.11 -0.88 9.09
C ALA A 73 -27.37 -0.26 10.30
N GLY A 74 -26.63 0.83 10.11
CA GLY A 74 -25.97 1.57 11.18
C GLY A 74 -24.50 1.21 11.40
N LEU A 75 -23.85 0.50 10.47
CA LEU A 75 -22.39 0.34 10.54
C LEU A 75 -21.71 1.71 10.47
N THR A 76 -20.88 2.00 11.46
CA THR A 76 -20.00 3.17 11.48
C THR A 76 -18.55 2.74 11.46
N CYS A 77 -17.72 3.41 10.66
CA CYS A 77 -16.28 3.23 10.66
C CYS A 77 -15.59 4.43 11.32
N ARG A 78 -14.55 4.18 12.12
CA ARG A 78 -13.68 5.24 12.63
C ARG A 78 -12.98 5.93 11.44
N PRO A 79 -12.79 7.27 11.46
CA PRO A 79 -12.06 7.97 10.41
C PRO A 79 -10.67 7.37 10.16
N LEU A 80 -10.24 7.38 8.90
CA LEU A 80 -8.95 6.78 8.50
C LEU A 80 -7.77 7.38 9.26
N ARG A 81 -7.71 8.71 9.40
CA ARG A 81 -6.65 9.41 10.14
C ARG A 81 -6.58 8.96 11.59
N GLU A 82 -7.71 8.92 12.28
CA GLU A 82 -7.78 8.46 13.68
C GLU A 82 -7.37 7.00 13.82
N THR A 83 -7.74 6.18 12.83
CA THR A 83 -7.33 4.77 12.77
C THR A 83 -5.83 4.63 12.65
N LEU A 84 -5.21 5.33 11.71
CA LEU A 84 -3.77 5.31 11.51
C LEU A 84 -3.02 5.87 12.73
N ALA A 85 -3.53 6.94 13.35
CA ALA A 85 -2.91 7.54 14.53
C ALA A 85 -2.92 6.60 15.73
N ALA A 86 -4.06 5.94 15.98
CA ALA A 86 -4.17 4.96 17.06
C ALA A 86 -3.29 3.74 16.81
N THR A 87 -3.26 3.21 15.58
CA THR A 87 -2.38 2.08 15.21
C THR A 87 -0.91 2.46 15.35
N TRP A 88 -0.52 3.66 14.94
CA TRP A 88 0.85 4.13 15.10
C TRP A 88 1.25 4.29 16.57
N ALA A 89 0.38 4.87 17.40
CA ALA A 89 0.62 4.98 18.83
C ALA A 89 0.78 3.60 19.49
N TRP A 90 -0.03 2.62 19.09
CA TRP A 90 0.06 1.23 19.55
C TRP A 90 1.41 0.58 19.16
N LEU A 91 1.81 0.66 17.88
CA LEU A 91 3.10 0.15 17.41
C LEU A 91 4.29 0.82 18.12
N ARG A 92 4.19 2.12 18.39
CA ARG A 92 5.22 2.86 19.13
C ARG A 92 5.35 2.43 20.59
N ALA A 93 4.26 1.95 21.20
CA ALA A 93 4.23 1.49 22.58
C ALA A 93 4.67 0.02 22.72
N GLU A 94 4.23 -0.84 21.80
CA GLU A 94 4.45 -2.30 21.89
C GLU A 94 5.62 -2.81 21.03
N GLY A 95 6.06 -2.03 20.04
CA GLY A 95 7.01 -2.46 19.03
C GLY A 95 6.36 -3.24 17.88
N ASP A 96 7.19 -3.66 16.93
CA ASP A 96 6.71 -4.40 15.76
C ASP A 96 6.20 -5.80 16.15
N PRO A 97 5.03 -6.23 15.65
CA PRO A 97 4.53 -7.57 15.91
C PRO A 97 5.49 -8.61 15.30
N ARG A 98 5.70 -9.73 16.00
CA ARG A 98 6.49 -10.83 15.45
C ARG A 98 5.79 -11.40 14.21
N PRO A 99 6.50 -11.58 13.07
CA PRO A 99 5.95 -12.27 11.91
C PRO A 99 5.42 -13.65 12.29
N ARG A 100 4.39 -14.10 11.58
CA ARG A 100 3.85 -15.45 11.81
C ARG A 100 4.87 -16.49 11.32
N PRO A 101 5.02 -17.63 11.99
CA PRO A 101 6.00 -18.65 11.59
C PRO A 101 5.77 -19.24 10.20
N ASP A 102 4.54 -19.16 9.68
CA ASP A 102 4.13 -19.64 8.35
C ASP A 102 4.26 -18.59 7.24
N THR A 103 4.76 -17.39 7.55
CA THR A 103 4.98 -16.32 6.58
C THR A 103 6.47 -16.21 6.20
N PRO A 104 6.81 -15.91 4.93
CA PRO A 104 8.18 -15.60 4.55
C PRO A 104 8.76 -14.50 5.42
N ALA A 105 10.06 -14.58 5.71
CA ALA A 105 10.73 -13.54 6.47
C ALA A 105 10.68 -12.19 5.70
N PRO A 106 10.65 -11.03 6.40
CA PRO A 106 10.50 -9.71 5.75
C PRO A 106 11.55 -9.38 4.68
N ASP A 107 12.76 -9.91 4.84
CA ASP A 107 13.86 -9.78 3.88
C ASP A 107 13.62 -10.57 2.58
N ALA A 108 12.70 -11.52 2.57
CA ALA A 108 12.27 -12.25 1.38
C ALA A 108 11.04 -11.64 0.70
N TRP A 109 10.49 -10.53 1.22
CA TRP A 109 9.29 -9.91 0.65
C TRP A 109 9.60 -9.19 -0.67
N PHE A 110 10.75 -8.49 -0.76
CA PHE A 110 11.19 -7.79 -1.97
C PHE A 110 12.65 -8.04 -2.29
N ASP A 111 12.96 -8.17 -3.59
CA ASP A 111 14.34 -8.06 -4.08
C ASP A 111 14.74 -6.58 -4.09
N PRO A 112 15.69 -6.15 -3.22
CA PRO A 112 16.14 -4.76 -3.19
C PRO A 112 16.76 -4.33 -4.54
N ALA A 113 17.37 -5.26 -5.29
CA ALA A 113 17.93 -4.94 -6.59
C ALA A 113 16.82 -4.62 -7.61
N ALA A 114 15.69 -5.31 -7.56
CA ALA A 114 14.52 -5.01 -8.39
C ALA A 114 13.92 -3.64 -8.05
N GLU A 115 13.81 -3.32 -6.76
CA GLU A 115 13.34 -2.00 -6.31
C GLU A 115 14.20 -0.87 -6.87
N GLN A 116 15.54 -1.01 -6.77
CA GLN A 116 16.46 0.00 -7.30
C GLN A 116 16.33 0.18 -8.82
N ARG A 117 16.09 -0.89 -9.59
CA ARG A 117 15.85 -0.80 -11.04
C ARG A 117 14.58 -0.02 -11.36
N VAL A 118 13.48 -0.29 -10.65
CA VAL A 118 12.22 0.47 -10.79
C VAL A 118 12.44 1.95 -10.47
N LEU A 119 13.09 2.26 -9.34
CA LEU A 119 13.35 3.62 -8.90
C LEU A 119 14.20 4.41 -9.93
N ALA A 120 15.22 3.78 -10.51
CA ALA A 120 16.05 4.40 -11.55
C ALA A 120 15.23 4.70 -12.82
N ARG A 121 14.37 3.78 -13.25
CA ARG A 121 13.51 3.97 -14.43
C ARG A 121 12.49 5.08 -14.24
N LEU A 122 11.90 5.22 -13.04
CA LEU A 122 10.97 6.30 -12.73
C LEU A 122 11.66 7.68 -12.76
N GLN A 123 12.84 7.78 -12.16
CA GLN A 123 13.61 9.04 -12.11
C GLN A 123 14.07 9.51 -13.50
N ASN A 124 14.41 8.58 -14.39
CA ASN A 124 14.79 8.92 -15.76
C ASN A 124 13.60 9.43 -16.58
N LYS A 125 12.38 8.96 -16.28
CA LYS A 125 11.15 9.39 -16.95
C LYS A 125 10.69 10.79 -16.50
N GLU A 126 10.93 11.18 -15.25
CA GLU A 126 10.63 12.53 -14.74
C GLU A 126 11.57 13.62 -15.29
N ARG A 127 12.73 13.23 -15.82
CA ARG A 127 13.78 14.14 -16.33
C ARG A 127 13.77 14.33 -17.85
N SER A 128 12.94 13.57 -18.58
CA SER A 128 12.83 13.61 -20.04
C SER A 128 11.53 14.27 -20.47
#